data_AF-A0A2X0VAB9-F1
#
_entry.id   AF-A0A2X0VAB9-F1
#
_cell.length_a   1.000
_cell.length_b   1.000
_cell.length_c   1.000
_cell.angle_alpha   90.00
_cell.angle_beta   90.00
_cell.angle_gamma   90.00
#
_symmetry.space_group_name_H-M   'P 1'
#
loop_
_entity.id
_entity.type
_entity.pdbx_description
1 polymer ?
#
loop_
_entity_poly.entity_id
_entity_poly.type
_entity_poly.pdbx_seq_one_letter_code
_entity_poly.pdbx_strand_id
1 'polypeptide(L)'
;MRHSHLAVTTDGDTYNVIHIDFSNMPENQAIVDKRIEAAKAVNKYSSYNLASAIESFIYGFESVIRQHFLKYNFKNDNDTTSAGDLLTDFVKKAGPGKTVLLIDEYDYPLIHIPVTLKTKEERQCYIEAVLTSIKSFYATLKCKSEYFRKIFITGITCYKDACVFTVGNTIEDISLNPHFGSIVGFTREEIKIYFDEHIRYSASIHYGIEQQDLKDEHVDGLISELALWYDGYCFDEDHAHHVFSTISVLNFFASINARFKNYWYDLGGIPAVLKHNVKNMADDFLTINIEDKDFRLKVDRSQFFNQDSYYNMNPKVLLFQTGYLTLASPIREDVVMLKLPNE
;
A
#
# COMPACT_ATOMS: atom_id res chain seq x y z
N MET A 1 17.99 8.94 27.82
CA MET A 1 16.55 9.20 28.03
C MET A 1 15.92 9.57 26.69
N ARG A 2 14.73 9.03 26.40
CA ARG A 2 13.98 8.99 25.13
C ARG A 2 14.39 7.87 24.16
N HIS A 3 14.17 6.63 24.59
CA HIS A 3 13.85 5.54 23.67
C HIS A 3 12.37 5.70 23.33
N SER A 4 12.06 6.05 22.09
CA SER A 4 10.68 6.16 21.60
C SER A 4 10.11 4.76 21.44
N HIS A 5 9.66 4.17 22.54
CA HIS A 5 8.58 3.20 22.50
C HIS A 5 7.38 3.94 21.90
N LEU A 6 6.88 3.53 20.74
CA LEU A 6 5.47 3.75 20.42
C LEU A 6 4.67 2.78 21.29
N ALA A 7 4.70 3.04 22.59
CA ALA A 7 3.83 2.43 23.57
C ALA A 7 2.48 3.12 23.39
N VAL A 8 1.56 2.47 22.68
CA VAL A 8 0.19 2.94 22.61
C VAL A 8 -0.50 2.45 23.88
N THR A 9 -0.92 3.40 24.72
CA THR A 9 -1.79 3.13 25.86
C THR A 9 -3.24 3.32 25.45
N THR A 10 -3.99 2.23 25.42
CA THR A 10 -5.46 2.23 25.36
C THR A 10 -5.96 1.47 26.58
N ASP A 11 -6.88 2.05 27.35
CA ASP A 11 -7.48 1.43 28.55
C ASP A 11 -6.49 0.98 29.64
N GLY A 12 -5.33 1.66 29.75
CA GLY A 12 -4.31 1.37 30.76
C GLY A 12 -3.33 0.24 30.40
N ASP A 13 -3.55 -0.46 29.28
CA ASP A 13 -2.63 -1.47 28.77
C ASP A 13 -1.59 -0.85 27.81
N THR A 14 -0.32 -1.24 27.97
CA THR A 14 0.78 -0.86 27.06
C THR A 14 1.08 -1.98 26.09
N TYR A 15 1.15 -1.66 24.80
CA TYR A 15 1.49 -2.59 23.73
C TYR A 15 2.82 -2.22 23.05
N ASN A 16 3.57 -3.23 22.62
CA ASN A 16 4.73 -3.07 21.77
C ASN A 16 4.27 -2.99 20.32
N VAL A 17 4.48 -1.84 19.66
CA VAL A 17 4.18 -1.69 18.23
C VAL A 17 5.45 -1.98 17.42
N ILE A 18 5.36 -2.99 16.57
CA ILE A 18 6.37 -3.33 15.56
C ILE A 18 5.86 -2.81 14.21
N HIS A 19 6.69 -2.05 13.51
CA HIS A 19 6.40 -1.55 12.17
C HIS A 19 7.50 -2.00 11.20
N ILE A 20 7.14 -2.87 10.27
CA ILE A 20 8.00 -3.42 9.22
C ILE A 20 7.53 -2.81 7.91
N ASP A 21 8.39 -2.07 7.24
CA ASP A 21 8.10 -1.41 5.97
C ASP A 21 9.03 -1.98 4.90
N PHE A 22 8.45 -2.72 3.94
CA PHE A 22 9.22 -3.38 2.88
C PHE A 22 9.59 -2.46 1.71
N SER A 23 9.05 -1.25 1.63
CA SER A 23 9.44 -0.24 0.64
C SER A 23 10.89 0.21 0.80
N ASN A 24 11.40 0.12 2.03
CA ASN A 24 12.70 0.60 2.47
C ASN A 24 13.73 -0.55 2.63
N MET A 25 13.57 -1.65 1.89
CA MET A 25 14.52 -2.77 1.94
C MET A 25 15.92 -2.34 1.49
N PRO A 26 16.96 -2.52 2.33
CA PRO A 26 18.31 -2.17 1.94
C PRO A 26 18.83 -3.15 0.89
N GLU A 27 19.45 -2.61 -0.16
CA GLU A 27 20.20 -3.42 -1.09
C GLU A 27 21.58 -3.79 -0.52
N ASN A 28 22.05 -4.99 -0.80
CA ASN A 28 23.42 -5.35 -0.46
C ASN A 28 24.36 -4.76 -1.51
N GLN A 29 25.06 -3.67 -1.18
CA GLN A 29 25.93 -2.97 -2.13
C GLN A 29 26.99 -3.88 -2.75
N ALA A 30 27.54 -4.85 -2.01
CA ALA A 30 28.51 -5.80 -2.56
C ALA A 30 27.87 -6.76 -3.59
N ILE A 31 26.60 -7.12 -3.40
CA ILE A 31 25.82 -7.90 -4.38
C ILE A 31 25.48 -7.01 -5.59
N VAL A 32 25.11 -5.75 -5.37
CA VAL A 32 24.85 -4.76 -6.44
C VAL A 32 26.09 -4.54 -7.29
N ASP A 33 27.25 -4.31 -6.66
CA ASP A 33 28.53 -4.10 -7.35
C ASP A 33 28.92 -5.33 -8.17
N LYS A 34 28.75 -6.53 -7.61
CA LYS A 34 28.89 -7.80 -8.31
C LYS A 34 27.95 -7.95 -9.52
N ARG A 35 26.69 -7.51 -9.42
CA ARG A 35 25.76 -7.47 -10.57
C ARG A 35 26.23 -6.51 -11.65
N ILE A 36 26.68 -5.33 -11.26
CA ILE A 36 27.17 -4.30 -12.19
C ILE A 36 28.41 -4.81 -12.92
N GLU A 37 29.34 -5.46 -12.20
CA GLU A 37 30.54 -6.06 -12.77
C GLU A 37 30.19 -7.21 -13.72
N ALA A 38 29.29 -8.12 -13.33
CA ALA A 38 28.83 -9.21 -14.20
C ALA A 38 28.08 -8.70 -15.44
N ALA A 39 27.27 -7.64 -15.31
CA ALA A 39 26.56 -7.02 -16.43
C ALA A 39 27.52 -6.33 -17.42
N LYS A 40 28.65 -5.81 -16.94
CA LYS A 40 29.74 -5.27 -17.78
C LYS A 40 30.54 -6.37 -18.49
N ALA A 41 30.60 -7.58 -17.92
CA ALA A 41 31.46 -8.68 -18.34
C ALA A 41 30.89 -9.63 -19.41
N VAL A 42 29.87 -9.22 -20.19
CA VAL A 42 29.21 -9.92 -21.34
C VAL A 42 27.76 -10.38 -21.04
N ASN A 43 26.91 -10.11 -22.04
CA ASN A 43 25.46 -10.30 -22.16
C ASN A 43 24.97 -11.77 -22.09
N LYS A 44 25.51 -12.64 -21.21
CA LYS A 44 25.30 -14.10 -21.31
C LYS A 44 25.18 -14.93 -20.01
N TYR A 45 24.81 -14.35 -18.86
CA TYR A 45 24.53 -15.15 -17.66
C TYR A 45 23.21 -14.76 -16.99
N SER A 46 22.09 -15.22 -17.59
CA SER A 46 20.74 -15.11 -17.02
C SER A 46 20.63 -15.70 -15.61
N SER A 47 21.24 -16.86 -15.38
CA SER A 47 21.24 -17.54 -14.08
C SER A 47 21.93 -16.74 -12.97
N TYR A 48 22.99 -16.00 -13.29
CA TYR A 48 23.71 -15.17 -12.31
C TYR A 48 22.86 -13.97 -11.87
N ASN A 49 22.22 -13.29 -12.81
CA ASN A 49 21.34 -12.16 -12.51
C ASN A 49 20.16 -12.59 -11.63
N LEU A 50 19.57 -13.76 -11.91
CA LEU A 50 18.50 -14.32 -11.09
C LEU A 50 18.98 -14.70 -9.68
N ALA A 51 20.07 -15.45 -9.55
CA ALA A 51 20.60 -15.85 -8.25
C ALA A 51 20.93 -14.62 -7.40
N SER A 52 21.63 -13.65 -8.00
CA SER A 52 21.96 -12.40 -7.34
C SER A 52 20.70 -11.59 -6.97
N ALA A 53 19.70 -11.52 -7.85
CA ALA A 53 18.38 -10.91 -7.59
C ALA A 53 17.77 -11.45 -6.30
N ILE A 54 17.67 -12.77 -6.21
CA ILE A 54 17.12 -13.48 -5.05
C ILE A 54 17.96 -13.24 -3.79
N GLU A 55 19.30 -13.32 -3.87
CA GLU A 55 20.18 -13.08 -2.72
C GLU A 55 20.02 -11.67 -2.14
N SER A 56 19.93 -10.64 -2.98
CA SER A 56 19.72 -9.27 -2.48
C SER A 56 18.32 -9.08 -1.88
N PHE A 57 17.29 -9.74 -2.45
CA PHE A 57 15.97 -9.73 -1.85
C PHE A 57 16.00 -10.37 -0.46
N ILE A 58 16.57 -11.57 -0.31
CA ILE A 58 16.69 -12.27 0.98
C ILE A 58 17.44 -11.39 1.99
N TYR A 59 18.55 -10.79 1.56
CA TYR A 59 19.31 -9.87 2.41
C TYR A 59 18.47 -8.68 2.86
N GLY A 60 17.77 -8.00 1.95
CA GLY A 60 16.93 -6.84 2.25
C GLY A 60 15.78 -7.21 3.18
N PHE A 61 15.08 -8.30 2.89
CA PHE A 61 13.97 -8.84 3.66
C PHE A 61 14.38 -9.16 5.12
N GLU A 62 15.47 -9.91 5.29
CA GLU A 62 16.04 -10.19 6.61
C GLU A 62 16.52 -8.92 7.33
N SER A 63 17.14 -8.00 6.59
CA SER A 63 17.71 -6.76 7.14
C SER A 63 16.64 -5.81 7.67
N VAL A 64 15.51 -5.60 6.98
CA VAL A 64 14.43 -4.73 7.47
C VAL A 64 13.91 -5.23 8.82
N ILE A 65 13.66 -6.54 8.92
CA ILE A 65 13.15 -7.15 10.14
C ILE A 65 14.19 -7.03 11.26
N ARG A 66 15.46 -7.33 10.99
CA ARG A 66 16.56 -7.22 11.97
C ARG A 66 16.81 -5.80 12.43
N GLN A 67 16.87 -4.84 11.51
CA GLN A 67 17.10 -3.44 11.82
C GLN A 67 16.01 -2.87 12.72
N HIS A 68 14.77 -3.34 12.56
CA HIS A 68 13.70 -3.02 13.50
C HIS A 68 14.08 -3.45 14.92
N PHE A 69 14.50 -4.70 15.14
CA PHE A 69 14.87 -5.21 16.48
C PHE A 69 16.17 -4.64 17.06
N LEU A 70 17.14 -4.31 16.21
CA LEU A 70 18.37 -3.63 16.64
C LEU A 70 18.08 -2.27 17.29
N LYS A 71 17.06 -1.54 16.81
CA LYS A 71 16.63 -0.26 17.42
C LYS A 71 16.17 -0.42 18.87
N TYR A 72 15.73 -1.62 19.27
CA TYR A 72 15.28 -1.91 20.64
C TYR A 72 16.37 -2.52 21.53
N ASN A 73 17.65 -2.48 21.12
CA ASN A 73 18.74 -3.21 21.77
C ASN A 73 18.44 -4.71 21.97
N PHE A 74 17.53 -5.25 21.16
CA PHE A 74 17.23 -6.67 21.15
C PHE A 74 18.24 -7.34 20.23
N LYS A 75 19.34 -7.80 20.82
CA LYS A 75 20.37 -8.59 20.15
C LYS A 75 20.22 -10.05 20.53
N ASN A 76 20.47 -10.93 19.58
CA ASN A 76 20.73 -12.33 19.87
C ASN A 76 22.26 -12.52 19.88
N ASP A 77 22.76 -13.42 20.72
CA ASP A 77 24.20 -13.64 20.88
C ASP A 77 24.87 -14.26 19.64
N ASN A 78 24.08 -14.72 18.66
CA ASN A 78 24.52 -15.34 17.42
C ASN A 78 24.06 -14.55 16.17
N ASP A 79 25.03 -14.16 15.33
CA ASP A 79 24.81 -13.46 14.03
C ASP A 79 24.09 -14.32 12.96
N THR A 80 23.82 -15.61 13.24
CA THR A 80 23.20 -16.57 12.30
C THR A 80 21.70 -16.77 12.50
N THR A 81 21.10 -16.19 13.55
CA THR A 81 19.68 -16.43 13.90
C THR A 81 18.77 -15.78 12.87
N SER A 82 17.77 -16.47 12.28
CA SER A 82 16.93 -15.88 11.22
C SER A 82 16.09 -14.68 11.72
N ALA A 83 15.61 -13.83 10.82
CA ALA A 83 14.70 -12.74 11.16
C ALA A 83 13.42 -13.23 11.85
N GLY A 84 12.90 -14.39 11.43
CA GLY A 84 11.73 -15.03 12.03
C GLY A 84 11.96 -15.50 13.47
N ASP A 85 13.16 -15.98 13.77
CA ASP A 85 13.55 -16.39 15.13
C ASP A 85 13.70 -15.16 16.04
N LEU A 86 14.31 -14.07 15.55
CA LEU A 86 14.43 -12.81 16.28
C LEU A 86 13.06 -12.24 16.67
N LEU A 87 12.13 -12.22 15.71
CA LEU A 87 10.75 -11.80 15.98
C LEU A 87 10.10 -12.74 17.02
N THR A 88 10.29 -14.05 16.88
CA THR A 88 9.75 -15.04 17.81
C THR A 88 10.25 -14.80 19.24
N ASP A 89 11.55 -14.56 19.42
CA ASP A 89 12.13 -14.31 20.73
C ASP A 89 11.63 -12.99 21.34
N PHE A 90 11.50 -11.95 20.50
CA PHE A 90 10.96 -10.66 20.93
C PHE A 90 9.53 -10.78 21.43
N VAL A 91 8.63 -11.39 20.65
CA VAL A 91 7.21 -11.46 21.01
C VAL A 91 6.98 -12.36 22.22
N LYS A 92 7.79 -13.43 22.39
CA LYS A 92 7.78 -14.25 23.61
C LYS A 92 8.20 -13.46 24.83
N LYS A 93 9.24 -12.62 24.72
CA LYS A 93 9.70 -11.76 25.83
C LYS A 93 8.68 -10.69 26.19
N ALA A 94 7.98 -10.14 25.19
CA ALA A 94 6.90 -9.17 25.41
C ALA A 94 5.68 -9.80 26.11
N GLY A 95 5.42 -11.07 25.85
CA GLY A 95 4.33 -11.85 26.45
C GLY A 95 3.06 -11.91 25.60
N PRO A 96 2.11 -12.79 25.96
CA PRO A 96 0.89 -13.03 25.18
C PRO A 96 0.04 -11.76 24.99
N GLY A 97 -0.43 -11.52 23.76
CA GLY A 97 -1.30 -10.39 23.42
C GLY A 97 -0.71 -8.99 23.69
N LYS A 98 0.62 -8.85 23.84
CA LYS A 98 1.28 -7.56 24.15
C LYS A 98 1.97 -6.91 22.95
N THR A 99 1.79 -7.46 21.74
CA THR A 99 2.41 -6.94 20.52
C THR A 99 1.38 -6.59 19.46
N VAL A 100 1.51 -5.42 18.85
CA VAL A 100 0.82 -5.04 17.60
C VAL A 100 1.86 -5.05 16.49
N LEU A 101 1.57 -5.72 15.38
CA LEU A 101 2.46 -5.79 14.23
C LEU A 101 1.81 -5.08 13.04
N LEU A 102 2.50 -4.08 12.49
CA LEU A 102 2.16 -3.38 11.27
C LEU A 102 3.16 -3.79 10.19
N ILE A 103 2.66 -4.36 9.10
CA ILE A 103 3.46 -4.73 7.93
C ILE A 103 3.01 -3.84 6.79
N ASP A 104 3.89 -2.95 6.35
CA ASP A 104 3.63 -2.02 5.26
C ASP A 104 4.30 -2.48 3.95
N GLU A 105 3.61 -2.20 2.87
CA GLU A 105 3.93 -2.57 1.49
C GLU A 105 4.39 -4.03 1.33
N TYR A 106 3.61 -4.99 1.83
CA TYR A 106 3.96 -6.42 1.82
C TYR A 106 4.30 -6.97 0.42
N ASP A 107 3.71 -6.38 -0.62
CA ASP A 107 3.84 -6.77 -2.01
C ASP A 107 4.90 -5.96 -2.77
N TYR A 108 5.58 -5.00 -2.12
CA TYR A 108 6.70 -4.23 -2.70
C TYR A 108 7.72 -5.11 -3.46
N PRO A 109 8.28 -6.21 -2.87
CA PRO A 109 9.24 -7.04 -3.59
C PRO A 109 8.64 -7.82 -4.77
N LEU A 110 7.31 -7.95 -4.83
CA LEU A 110 6.59 -8.62 -5.90
C LEU A 110 6.34 -7.68 -7.09
N ILE A 111 6.16 -6.39 -6.82
CA ILE A 111 5.87 -5.37 -7.85
C ILE A 111 7.13 -4.63 -8.32
N HIS A 112 8.20 -4.59 -7.50
CA HIS A 112 9.50 -3.98 -7.82
C HIS A 112 10.52 -5.04 -8.29
N ILE A 113 10.22 -5.70 -9.41
CA ILE A 113 11.09 -6.73 -9.96
C ILE A 113 12.37 -6.11 -10.53
N PRO A 114 13.58 -6.62 -10.23
CA PRO A 114 14.82 -6.06 -10.73
C PRO A 114 14.88 -5.98 -12.26
N VAL A 115 15.24 -4.80 -12.78
CA VAL A 115 15.34 -4.53 -14.24
C VAL A 115 16.41 -5.37 -14.95
N THR A 116 17.31 -6.00 -14.19
CA THR A 116 18.32 -6.93 -14.70
C THR A 116 17.71 -8.26 -15.17
N LEU A 117 16.49 -8.60 -14.73
CA LEU A 117 15.74 -9.80 -15.12
C LEU A 117 14.95 -9.53 -16.40
N LYS A 118 15.49 -9.99 -17.53
CA LYS A 118 15.01 -9.61 -18.87
C LYS A 118 13.91 -10.54 -19.38
N THR A 119 13.96 -11.81 -19.01
CA THR A 119 13.02 -12.84 -19.50
C THR A 119 11.81 -13.00 -18.58
N LYS A 120 10.71 -13.55 -19.10
CA LYS A 120 9.51 -13.83 -18.29
C LYS A 120 9.82 -14.91 -17.25
N GLU A 121 10.62 -15.90 -17.64
CA GLU A 121 11.02 -17.04 -16.84
C GLU A 121 11.87 -16.61 -15.65
N GLU A 122 12.89 -15.76 -15.84
CA GLU A 122 13.69 -15.22 -14.73
C GLU A 122 12.83 -14.48 -13.72
N ARG A 123 11.93 -13.61 -14.19
CA ARG A 123 11.08 -12.84 -13.30
C ARG A 123 10.06 -13.72 -12.57
N GLN A 124 9.54 -14.76 -13.22
CA GLN A 124 8.66 -15.75 -12.59
C GLN A 124 9.39 -16.51 -11.48
N CYS A 125 10.60 -17.01 -11.75
CA CYS A 125 11.43 -17.66 -10.73
C CYS A 125 11.75 -16.74 -9.55
N TYR A 126 12.01 -15.45 -9.83
CA TYR A 126 12.22 -14.45 -8.77
C TYR A 126 10.96 -14.26 -7.91
N ILE A 127 9.78 -14.07 -8.53
CA ILE A 127 8.50 -13.96 -7.82
C ILE A 127 8.27 -15.19 -6.94
N GLU A 128 8.48 -16.41 -7.45
CA GLU A 128 8.31 -17.64 -6.69
C GLU A 128 9.23 -17.72 -5.46
N ALA A 129 10.48 -17.29 -5.59
CA ALA A 129 11.43 -17.22 -4.48
C ALA A 129 11.02 -16.18 -3.42
N VAL A 130 10.55 -15.00 -3.87
CA VAL A 130 10.01 -13.95 -3.00
C VAL A 130 8.80 -14.47 -2.23
N LEU A 131 7.83 -15.06 -2.94
CA LEU A 131 6.62 -15.63 -2.36
C LEU A 131 6.92 -16.73 -1.35
N THR A 132 7.91 -17.57 -1.62
CA THR A 132 8.34 -18.62 -0.69
C THR A 132 8.82 -18.01 0.63
N SER A 133 9.62 -16.94 0.56
CA SER A 133 10.16 -16.25 1.75
C SER A 133 9.06 -15.55 2.53
N ILE A 134 8.17 -14.83 1.83
CA ILE A 134 7.01 -14.16 2.43
C ILE A 134 6.07 -15.17 3.11
N LYS A 135 5.72 -16.27 2.43
CA LYS A 135 4.86 -17.33 2.99
C LYS A 135 5.48 -17.96 4.24
N SER A 136 6.79 -18.20 4.24
CA SER A 136 7.52 -18.72 5.41
C SER A 136 7.46 -17.76 6.61
N PHE A 137 7.63 -16.45 6.35
CA PHE A 137 7.50 -15.42 7.39
C PHE A 137 6.09 -15.38 7.99
N TYR A 138 5.04 -15.36 7.16
CA TYR A 138 3.66 -15.37 7.64
C TYR A 138 3.26 -16.68 8.35
N ALA A 139 3.82 -17.82 7.93
CA ALA A 139 3.64 -19.08 8.65
C ALA A 139 4.25 -19.01 10.06
N THR A 140 5.39 -18.34 10.20
CA THR A 140 6.03 -18.08 11.51
C THR A 140 5.13 -17.19 12.38
N LEU A 141 4.58 -16.10 11.82
CA LEU A 141 3.63 -15.23 12.53
C LEU A 141 2.40 -16.00 13.02
N LYS A 142 1.82 -16.85 12.17
CA LYS A 142 0.67 -17.68 12.51
C LYS A 142 0.96 -18.63 13.67
N CYS A 143 2.12 -19.27 13.68
CA CYS A 143 2.58 -20.12 14.79
C CYS A 143 2.83 -19.36 16.10
N LYS A 144 2.72 -18.02 16.09
CA LYS A 144 2.94 -17.11 17.21
C LYS A 144 1.77 -16.15 17.42
N SER A 145 0.60 -16.47 16.86
CA SER A 145 -0.60 -15.63 16.92
C SER A 145 -1.00 -15.25 18.35
N GLU A 146 -0.76 -16.12 19.33
CA GLU A 146 -1.02 -15.87 20.76
C GLU A 146 -0.28 -14.64 21.35
N TYR A 147 0.85 -14.23 20.76
CA TYR A 147 1.63 -13.09 21.22
C TYR A 147 1.16 -11.76 20.62
N PHE A 148 0.37 -11.82 19.56
CA PHE A 148 -0.12 -10.63 18.87
C PHE A 148 -1.51 -10.25 19.37
N ARG A 149 -1.68 -8.97 19.70
CA ARG A 149 -2.99 -8.36 19.90
C ARG A 149 -3.70 -8.15 18.57
N LYS A 150 -2.97 -7.61 17.59
CA LYS A 150 -3.41 -7.36 16.21
C LYS A 150 -2.22 -7.42 15.26
N ILE A 151 -2.48 -7.85 14.03
CA ILE A 151 -1.57 -7.73 12.89
C ILE A 151 -2.32 -6.96 11.80
N PHE A 152 -1.71 -5.91 11.27
CA PHE A 152 -2.24 -5.13 10.16
C PHE A 152 -1.26 -5.20 9.00
N ILE A 153 -1.76 -5.41 7.79
CA ILE A 153 -0.95 -5.62 6.59
C ILE A 153 -1.49 -4.70 5.50
N THR A 154 -0.61 -3.92 4.88
CA THR A 154 -0.94 -3.02 3.77
C THR A 154 -0.07 -3.33 2.56
N GLY A 155 -0.63 -3.06 1.38
CA GLY A 155 0.00 -3.28 0.08
C GLY A 155 -0.91 -2.78 -1.03
N ILE A 156 -0.42 -2.83 -2.26
CA ILE A 156 -1.17 -2.32 -3.42
C ILE A 156 -1.94 -3.46 -4.09
N THR A 157 -1.25 -4.55 -4.39
CA THR A 157 -1.74 -5.65 -5.20
C THR A 157 -2.19 -6.83 -4.37
N CYS A 158 -3.22 -7.53 -4.84
CA CYS A 158 -3.70 -8.77 -4.25
C CYS A 158 -4.05 -9.77 -5.35
N TYR A 159 -3.38 -10.93 -5.36
CA TYR A 159 -3.63 -12.03 -6.30
C TYR A 159 -3.42 -13.40 -5.65
N LYS A 160 -4.10 -14.44 -6.15
CA LYS A 160 -4.18 -15.77 -5.50
C LYS A 160 -2.84 -16.33 -5.03
N ASP A 161 -1.80 -16.23 -5.86
CA ASP A 161 -0.49 -16.80 -5.54
C ASP A 161 0.31 -15.96 -4.53
N ALA A 162 0.06 -14.64 -4.49
CA ALA A 162 0.64 -13.70 -3.54
C ALA A 162 -0.20 -13.44 -2.30
N CYS A 163 -1.45 -13.92 -2.28
CA CYS A 163 -2.32 -13.82 -1.14
C CYS A 163 -1.63 -14.48 0.05
N VAL A 164 -1.11 -13.64 0.94
CA VAL A 164 -0.66 -13.97 2.29
C VAL A 164 -1.73 -14.79 3.02
N PHE A 165 -3.00 -14.57 2.66
CA PHE A 165 -4.20 -15.27 3.13
C PHE A 165 -4.19 -16.79 2.86
N THR A 166 -3.42 -17.30 1.90
CA THR A 166 -3.28 -18.76 1.66
C THR A 166 -2.59 -19.49 2.81
N VAL A 167 -1.82 -18.77 3.64
CA VAL A 167 -1.08 -19.34 4.78
C VAL A 167 -1.98 -19.48 6.03
N GLY A 168 -3.16 -18.86 6.04
CA GLY A 168 -4.15 -19.19 7.08
C GLY A 168 -5.47 -18.42 7.01
N ASN A 169 -6.53 -19.15 7.36
CA ASN A 169 -7.86 -18.69 7.77
C ASN A 169 -7.90 -17.72 8.97
N THR A 170 -6.77 -17.13 9.35
CA THR A 170 -6.62 -16.25 10.52
C THR A 170 -6.43 -14.78 10.11
N ILE A 171 -6.12 -14.52 8.84
CA ILE A 171 -6.01 -13.17 8.30
C ILE A 171 -7.29 -12.90 7.52
N GLU A 172 -8.00 -11.85 7.91
CA GLU A 172 -9.19 -11.36 7.23
C GLU A 172 -8.77 -10.29 6.22
N ASP A 173 -9.24 -10.42 4.97
CA ASP A 173 -9.12 -9.35 3.99
C ASP A 173 -10.24 -8.33 4.24
N ILE A 174 -9.86 -7.14 4.71
CA ILE A 174 -10.79 -6.06 5.01
C ILE A 174 -10.80 -4.98 3.92
N SER A 175 -10.10 -5.19 2.79
CA SER A 175 -9.88 -4.16 1.76
C SER A 175 -11.18 -3.60 1.19
N LEU A 176 -12.25 -4.40 1.19
CA LEU A 176 -13.58 -4.02 0.73
C LEU A 176 -14.63 -3.99 1.85
N ASN A 177 -14.22 -4.18 3.10
CA ASN A 177 -15.14 -4.32 4.22
C ASN A 177 -15.76 -2.95 4.56
N PRO A 178 -17.11 -2.82 4.57
CA PRO A 178 -17.79 -1.54 4.81
C PRO A 178 -17.44 -0.90 6.14
N HIS A 179 -17.10 -1.68 7.18
CA HIS A 179 -16.70 -1.15 8.49
C HIS A 179 -15.39 -0.36 8.46
N PHE A 180 -14.58 -0.56 7.42
CA PHE A 180 -13.32 0.15 7.22
C PHE A 180 -13.35 1.04 5.97
N GLY A 181 -14.54 1.28 5.39
CA GLY A 181 -14.69 1.96 4.10
C GLY A 181 -14.10 3.38 4.02
N SER A 182 -13.96 4.06 5.16
CA SER A 182 -13.35 5.39 5.23
C SER A 182 -11.85 5.41 5.60
N ILE A 183 -11.23 4.27 5.90
CA ILE A 183 -9.87 4.22 6.50
C ILE A 183 -8.76 4.77 5.59
N VAL A 184 -8.98 4.78 4.28
CA VAL A 184 -7.98 5.14 3.25
C VAL A 184 -8.08 6.60 2.77
N GLY A 185 -8.97 7.40 3.34
CA GLY A 185 -9.19 8.78 2.93
C GLY A 185 -9.71 9.64 4.07
N PHE A 186 -10.02 10.91 3.77
CA PHE A 186 -10.69 11.78 4.72
C PHE A 186 -12.18 11.86 4.41
N THR A 187 -13.03 11.83 5.43
CA THR A 187 -14.44 12.23 5.25
C THR A 187 -14.59 13.75 5.26
N ARG A 188 -15.75 14.24 4.80
CA ARG A 188 -16.09 15.67 4.86
C ARG A 188 -16.02 16.20 6.30
N GLU A 189 -16.50 15.43 7.27
CA GLU A 189 -16.51 15.76 8.69
C GLU A 189 -15.10 15.81 9.25
N GLU A 190 -14.24 14.86 8.87
CA GLU A 190 -12.84 14.84 9.30
C GLU A 190 -12.06 16.05 8.76
N ILE A 191 -12.33 16.47 7.52
CA ILE A 191 -11.77 17.71 6.97
C ILE A 191 -12.17 18.92 7.83
N LYS A 192 -13.45 19.03 8.19
CA LYS A 192 -13.95 20.13 9.03
C LYS A 192 -13.34 20.12 10.43
N ILE A 193 -13.13 18.95 11.03
CA ILE A 193 -12.67 18.84 12.42
C ILE A 193 -11.16 18.99 12.52
N TYR A 194 -10.41 18.23 11.72
CA TYR A 194 -8.96 18.13 11.86
C TYR A 194 -8.20 19.17 11.03
N PHE A 195 -8.85 19.76 10.02
CA PHE A 195 -8.25 20.76 9.15
C PHE A 195 -9.01 22.10 9.14
N ASP A 196 -9.79 22.42 10.19
CA ASP A 196 -10.61 23.66 10.29
C ASP A 196 -9.79 24.92 9.97
N GLU A 197 -8.61 25.06 10.58
CA GLU A 197 -7.74 26.23 10.36
C GLU A 197 -7.29 26.32 8.90
N HIS A 198 -6.90 25.19 8.31
CA HIS A 198 -6.45 25.14 6.92
C HIS A 198 -7.57 25.43 5.93
N ILE A 199 -8.78 24.88 6.14
CA ILE A 199 -9.91 25.13 5.24
C ILE A 199 -10.43 26.56 5.38
N ARG A 200 -10.43 27.15 6.58
CA ARG A 200 -10.79 28.56 6.79
C ARG A 200 -9.77 29.49 6.14
N TYR A 201 -8.48 29.22 6.29
CA TYR A 201 -7.46 29.97 5.56
C TYR A 201 -7.66 29.86 4.05
N SER A 202 -7.83 28.65 3.51
CA SER A 202 -8.07 28.46 2.08
C SER A 202 -9.34 29.16 1.59
N ALA A 203 -10.43 29.14 2.37
CA ALA A 203 -11.67 29.84 2.05
C ALA A 203 -11.49 31.36 2.05
N SER A 204 -10.70 31.92 2.97
CA SER A 204 -10.42 33.36 3.02
C SER A 204 -9.74 33.83 1.74
N ILE A 205 -8.76 33.07 1.25
CA ILE A 205 -8.06 33.36 0.00
C ILE A 205 -8.96 33.14 -1.21
N HIS A 206 -9.72 32.04 -1.23
CA HIS A 206 -10.58 31.69 -2.35
C HIS A 206 -11.70 32.71 -2.59
N TYR A 207 -12.37 33.17 -1.53
CA TYR A 207 -13.44 34.15 -1.62
C TYR A 207 -12.97 35.62 -1.51
N GLY A 208 -11.71 35.85 -1.14
CA GLY A 208 -11.18 37.20 -0.89
C GLY A 208 -11.82 37.88 0.33
N ILE A 209 -12.14 37.11 1.36
CA ILE A 209 -12.80 37.56 2.58
C ILE A 209 -11.85 37.33 3.76
N GLU A 210 -11.70 38.32 4.65
CA GLU A 210 -10.90 38.16 5.87
C GLU A 210 -11.43 37.00 6.73
N GLN A 211 -10.54 36.26 7.40
CA GLN A 211 -10.95 35.06 8.16
C GLN A 211 -12.02 35.33 9.23
N GLN A 212 -11.97 36.52 9.85
CA GLN A 212 -12.93 36.96 10.86
C GLN A 212 -14.35 37.15 10.31
N ASP A 213 -14.49 37.40 9.01
CA ASP A 213 -15.76 37.65 8.31
C ASP A 213 -16.26 36.40 7.56
N LEU A 214 -15.49 35.30 7.59
CA LEU A 214 -15.92 34.02 7.03
C LEU A 214 -17.08 33.43 7.82
N LYS A 215 -18.05 32.93 7.08
CA LYS A 215 -19.18 32.15 7.59
C LYS A 215 -18.97 30.68 7.28
N ASP A 216 -19.62 29.81 8.04
CA ASP A 216 -19.55 28.37 7.80
C ASP A 216 -20.06 27.98 6.40
N GLU A 217 -20.98 28.74 5.82
CA GLU A 217 -21.43 28.57 4.43
C GLU A 217 -20.29 28.69 3.40
N HIS A 218 -19.29 29.55 3.65
CA HIS A 218 -18.12 29.67 2.77
C HIS A 218 -17.20 28.46 2.93
N VAL A 219 -17.00 27.98 4.16
CA VAL A 219 -16.23 26.76 4.41
C VAL A 219 -16.90 25.56 3.74
N ASP A 220 -18.22 25.44 3.88
CA ASP A 220 -19.01 24.40 3.24
C ASP A 220 -19.03 24.50 1.71
N GLY A 221 -19.04 25.72 1.17
CA GLY A 221 -18.88 25.98 -0.26
C GLY A 221 -17.55 25.48 -0.77
N LEU A 222 -16.45 25.84 -0.10
CA LEU A 222 -15.11 25.40 -0.52
C LEU A 222 -14.93 23.90 -0.40
N ILE A 223 -15.44 23.24 0.65
CA ILE A 223 -15.34 21.77 0.76
C ILE A 223 -16.16 21.08 -0.34
N SER A 224 -17.28 21.68 -0.76
CA SER A 224 -18.05 21.14 -1.91
C SER A 224 -17.29 21.27 -3.22
N GLU A 225 -16.54 22.36 -3.41
CA GLU A 225 -15.66 22.50 -4.58
C GLU A 225 -14.44 21.56 -4.48
N LEU A 226 -13.89 21.37 -3.29
CA LEU A 226 -12.86 20.38 -2.99
C LEU A 226 -13.29 18.96 -3.36
N ALA A 227 -14.58 18.64 -3.15
CA ALA A 227 -15.13 17.33 -3.47
C ALA A 227 -15.10 17.03 -4.99
N LEU A 228 -15.39 18.04 -5.81
CA LEU A 228 -15.33 17.92 -7.28
C LEU A 228 -13.92 17.62 -7.81
N TRP A 229 -12.89 17.89 -7.01
CA TRP A 229 -11.49 17.69 -7.40
C TRP A 229 -10.86 16.46 -6.77
N TYR A 230 -11.23 16.12 -5.53
CA TYR A 230 -10.47 15.19 -4.70
C TYR A 230 -11.31 14.13 -3.98
N ASP A 231 -12.64 14.13 -4.08
CA ASP A 231 -13.54 13.15 -3.43
C ASP A 231 -14.02 12.07 -4.40
N GLY A 232 -14.92 11.19 -3.96
CA GLY A 232 -15.55 10.19 -4.80
C GLY A 232 -14.80 8.86 -4.87
N TYR A 233 -13.78 8.66 -4.03
CA TYR A 233 -13.17 7.35 -3.84
C TYR A 233 -14.03 6.50 -2.91
N CYS A 234 -14.41 5.31 -3.38
CA CYS A 234 -15.14 4.29 -2.65
C CYS A 234 -14.47 2.91 -2.86
N PHE A 235 -14.02 2.32 -1.76
CA PHE A 235 -13.45 0.96 -1.71
C PHE A 235 -14.29 0.06 -0.79
N ASP A 236 -15.55 0.40 -0.59
CA ASP A 236 -16.51 -0.31 0.26
C ASP A 236 -17.46 -1.12 -0.63
N GLU A 237 -17.58 -2.43 -0.41
CA GLU A 237 -18.45 -3.30 -1.23
C GLU A 237 -19.94 -2.93 -1.18
N ASP A 238 -20.40 -2.31 -0.09
CA ASP A 238 -21.76 -1.78 0.05
C ASP A 238 -21.91 -0.38 -0.57
N HIS A 239 -20.78 0.22 -0.99
CA HIS A 239 -20.71 1.54 -1.58
C HIS A 239 -21.32 2.64 -0.68
N ALA A 240 -21.17 2.49 0.63
CA ALA A 240 -21.74 3.43 1.60
C ALA A 240 -20.79 4.59 1.89
N HIS A 241 -19.49 4.33 1.94
CA HIS A 241 -18.48 5.33 2.33
C HIS A 241 -17.72 5.88 1.13
N HIS A 242 -17.67 7.21 1.05
CA HIS A 242 -16.87 7.95 0.06
C HIS A 242 -15.89 8.84 0.79
N VAL A 243 -14.67 8.93 0.26
CA VAL A 243 -13.60 9.68 0.90
C VAL A 243 -12.79 10.52 -0.08
N PHE A 244 -12.25 11.59 0.47
CA PHE A 244 -11.29 12.44 -0.20
C PHE A 244 -9.91 11.78 -0.23
N SER A 245 -9.22 11.94 -1.36
CA SER A 245 -7.82 11.61 -1.55
C SER A 245 -6.94 12.35 -0.54
N THR A 246 -6.30 11.60 0.37
CA THR A 246 -5.44 12.17 1.41
C THR A 246 -4.33 13.04 0.84
N ILE A 247 -3.60 12.52 -0.16
CA ILE A 247 -2.50 13.24 -0.79
C ILE A 247 -2.99 14.53 -1.45
N SER A 248 -4.15 14.50 -2.10
CA SER A 248 -4.65 15.68 -2.82
C SER A 248 -5.13 16.78 -1.88
N VAL A 249 -5.85 16.42 -0.82
CA VAL A 249 -6.30 17.36 0.22
C VAL A 249 -5.12 17.98 0.95
N LEU A 250 -4.15 17.16 1.39
CA LEU A 250 -2.97 17.67 2.10
C LEU A 250 -2.16 18.64 1.22
N ASN A 251 -2.02 18.35 -0.06
CA ASN A 251 -1.29 19.22 -0.98
C ASN A 251 -2.06 20.47 -1.36
N PHE A 252 -3.39 20.42 -1.44
CA PHE A 252 -4.22 21.60 -1.56
C PHE A 252 -4.00 22.57 -0.39
N PHE A 253 -4.02 22.07 0.85
CA PHE A 253 -3.76 22.87 2.04
C PHE A 253 -2.31 23.37 2.13
N ALA A 254 -1.34 22.58 1.67
CA ALA A 254 0.06 23.01 1.60
C ALA A 254 0.35 24.00 0.46
N SER A 255 -0.59 24.21 -0.47
CA SER A 255 -0.36 25.02 -1.65
C SER A 255 -0.40 26.52 -1.36
N ILE A 256 0.50 27.25 -2.02
CA ILE A 256 0.45 28.72 -2.02
C ILE A 256 -0.84 29.14 -2.76
N ASN A 257 -1.72 29.83 -2.02
CA ASN A 257 -3.01 30.37 -2.43
C ASN A 257 -4.12 29.34 -2.67
N ALA A 258 -4.11 28.19 -1.98
CA ALA A 258 -5.22 27.21 -2.04
C ALA A 258 -5.62 26.84 -3.47
N ARG A 259 -4.62 26.48 -4.29
CA ARG A 259 -4.83 26.23 -5.72
C ARG A 259 -5.26 24.79 -5.97
N PHE A 260 -6.35 24.64 -6.71
CA PHE A 260 -6.74 23.34 -7.25
C PHE A 260 -5.76 22.89 -8.34
N LYS A 261 -5.25 21.67 -8.20
CA LYS A 261 -4.35 20.98 -9.13
C LYS A 261 -4.59 19.48 -9.10
N ASN A 262 -4.07 18.77 -10.10
CA ASN A 262 -4.08 17.30 -10.17
C ASN A 262 -2.98 16.69 -9.29
N TYR A 263 -3.04 16.95 -7.97
CA TYR A 263 -2.01 16.52 -7.01
C TYR A 263 -1.77 15.01 -6.98
N TRP A 264 -2.82 14.21 -7.22
CA TRP A 264 -2.71 12.76 -7.31
C TRP A 264 -1.74 12.34 -8.43
N TYR A 265 -1.76 13.02 -9.58
CA TYR A 265 -0.91 12.73 -10.73
C TYR A 265 0.50 13.30 -10.56
N ASP A 266 0.61 14.55 -10.09
CA ASP A 266 1.89 15.26 -9.97
C ASP A 266 2.84 14.61 -8.95
N LEU A 267 2.30 13.89 -7.95
CA LEU A 267 3.08 13.37 -6.81
C LEU A 267 3.09 11.85 -6.70
N GLY A 268 2.01 11.17 -7.13
CA GLY A 268 1.90 9.71 -6.98
C GLY A 268 2.78 8.92 -7.96
N GLY A 269 3.19 9.53 -9.06
CA GLY A 269 3.88 8.84 -10.15
C GLY A 269 3.03 7.71 -10.75
N ILE A 270 3.63 6.89 -11.60
CA ILE A 270 2.98 5.68 -12.14
C ILE A 270 3.53 4.47 -11.37
N PRO A 271 2.69 3.73 -10.61
CA PRO A 271 3.06 2.50 -9.95
C PRO A 271 3.88 1.55 -10.83
N ALA A 272 4.92 0.93 -10.27
CA ALA A 272 5.81 0.04 -11.01
C ALA A 272 5.03 -1.10 -11.68
N VAL A 273 4.05 -1.66 -10.98
CA VAL A 273 3.16 -2.71 -11.50
C VAL A 273 2.42 -2.28 -12.77
N LEU A 274 1.98 -1.03 -12.88
CA LEU A 274 1.34 -0.53 -14.09
C LEU A 274 2.36 -0.47 -15.23
N LYS A 275 3.56 0.08 -14.99
CA LYS A 275 4.65 0.16 -16.00
C LYS A 275 5.00 -1.21 -16.59
N HIS A 276 5.03 -2.25 -15.76
CA HIS A 276 5.34 -3.60 -16.20
C HIS A 276 4.20 -4.26 -17.00
N ASN A 277 2.96 -3.87 -16.72
CA ASN A 277 1.77 -4.42 -17.36
C ASN A 277 1.25 -3.59 -18.54
N VAL A 278 1.73 -2.36 -18.80
CA VAL A 278 1.24 -1.48 -19.88
C VAL A 278 1.06 -2.18 -21.23
N LYS A 279 2.01 -3.03 -21.64
CA LYS A 279 1.94 -3.74 -22.94
C LYS A 279 0.76 -4.71 -23.02
N ASN A 280 0.38 -5.31 -21.90
CA ASN A 280 -0.77 -6.22 -21.80
C ASN A 280 -2.09 -5.46 -21.60
N MET A 281 -2.01 -4.18 -21.23
CA MET A 281 -3.15 -3.31 -20.92
C MET A 281 -3.49 -2.33 -22.04
N ALA A 282 -2.70 -2.26 -23.11
CA ALA A 282 -2.78 -1.21 -24.13
C ALA A 282 -4.16 -1.12 -24.80
N ASP A 283 -4.79 -2.26 -25.09
CA ASP A 283 -6.12 -2.31 -25.71
C ASP A 283 -7.23 -1.90 -24.72
N ASP A 284 -7.10 -2.25 -23.44
CA ASP A 284 -8.06 -1.85 -22.40
C ASP A 284 -7.96 -0.35 -22.07
N PHE A 285 -6.74 0.21 -22.06
CA PHE A 285 -6.52 1.64 -21.85
C PHE A 285 -7.16 2.52 -22.92
N LEU A 286 -7.23 2.05 -24.17
CA LEU A 286 -7.88 2.77 -25.27
C LEU A 286 -9.39 2.94 -25.07
N THR A 287 -10.00 2.19 -24.15
CA THR A 287 -11.44 2.28 -23.86
C THR A 287 -11.78 3.26 -22.73
N ILE A 288 -10.78 3.77 -22.00
CA ILE A 288 -11.00 4.70 -20.90
C ILE A 288 -11.21 6.11 -21.44
N ASN A 289 -12.43 6.63 -21.27
CA ASN A 289 -12.75 8.01 -21.61
C ASN A 289 -12.69 8.88 -20.35
N ILE A 290 -11.58 9.62 -20.19
CA ILE A 290 -11.31 10.45 -19.01
C ILE A 290 -12.18 11.70 -18.97
N GLU A 291 -12.74 12.12 -20.12
CA GLU A 291 -13.60 13.31 -20.21
C GLU A 291 -15.08 13.01 -19.91
N ASP A 292 -15.46 11.73 -19.91
CA ASP A 292 -16.83 11.27 -19.66
C ASP A 292 -17.06 10.98 -18.17
N LYS A 293 -17.78 11.88 -17.49
CA LYS A 293 -18.14 11.73 -16.07
C LYS A 293 -19.14 10.60 -15.81
N ASP A 294 -19.82 10.09 -16.84
CA ASP A 294 -20.71 8.93 -16.71
C ASP A 294 -20.00 7.64 -17.12
N PHE A 295 -18.68 7.68 -17.34
CA PHE A 295 -17.89 6.52 -17.71
C PHE A 295 -17.96 5.43 -16.63
N ARG A 296 -18.37 4.23 -17.04
CA ARG A 296 -18.44 3.05 -16.17
C ARG A 296 -17.79 1.86 -16.85
N LEU A 297 -16.94 1.15 -16.11
CA LEU A 297 -16.34 -0.10 -16.54
C LEU A 297 -16.99 -1.28 -15.83
N LYS A 298 -17.44 -2.24 -16.62
CA LYS A 298 -17.91 -3.54 -16.13
C LYS A 298 -16.74 -4.51 -15.98
N VAL A 299 -16.68 -5.19 -14.84
CA VAL A 299 -15.79 -6.34 -14.56
C VAL A 299 -16.64 -7.48 -13.99
N ASP A 300 -16.44 -8.70 -14.50
CA ASP A 300 -17.10 -9.87 -13.91
C ASP A 300 -16.60 -10.09 -12.48
N ARG A 301 -17.51 -10.37 -11.54
CA ARG A 301 -17.16 -10.54 -10.13
C ARG A 301 -16.07 -11.60 -9.93
N SER A 302 -16.17 -12.71 -10.66
CA SER A 302 -15.16 -13.77 -10.60
C SER A 302 -13.78 -13.24 -11.00
N GLN A 303 -13.69 -12.46 -12.07
CA GLN A 303 -12.45 -11.83 -12.52
C GLN A 303 -11.96 -10.75 -11.57
N PHE A 304 -12.83 -10.08 -10.82
CA PHE A 304 -12.44 -9.05 -9.86
C PHE A 304 -11.72 -9.65 -8.63
N PHE A 305 -12.33 -10.69 -8.04
CA PHE A 305 -11.79 -11.32 -6.82
C PHE A 305 -10.71 -12.37 -7.09
N ASN A 306 -10.72 -13.03 -8.25
CA ASN A 306 -9.84 -14.17 -8.52
C ASN A 306 -8.71 -13.81 -9.47
N GLN A 307 -7.86 -12.84 -9.10
CA GLN A 307 -6.65 -12.54 -9.87
C GLN A 307 -5.68 -13.72 -9.81
N ASP A 308 -5.23 -14.19 -10.97
CA ASP A 308 -4.37 -15.38 -11.04
C ASP A 308 -2.93 -15.08 -10.63
N SER A 309 -2.24 -14.17 -11.34
CA SER A 309 -0.83 -13.86 -11.10
C SER A 309 -0.46 -12.43 -11.50
N TYR A 310 0.73 -11.99 -11.08
CA TYR A 310 1.30 -10.69 -11.42
C TYR A 310 1.26 -10.33 -12.92
N TYR A 311 1.46 -11.31 -13.82
CA TYR A 311 1.50 -11.07 -15.27
C TYR A 311 0.15 -11.11 -15.98
N ASN A 312 -0.84 -11.76 -15.36
CA ASN A 312 -2.15 -12.03 -15.96
C ASN A 312 -3.28 -11.34 -15.19
N MET A 313 -2.96 -10.32 -14.39
CA MET A 313 -3.95 -9.56 -13.65
C MET A 313 -4.86 -8.81 -14.63
N ASN A 314 -6.17 -8.79 -14.35
CA ASN A 314 -7.12 -8.04 -15.15
C ASN A 314 -6.74 -6.53 -15.10
N PRO A 315 -6.52 -5.87 -16.24
CA PRO A 315 -6.09 -4.47 -16.27
C PRO A 315 -7.00 -3.51 -15.50
N LYS A 316 -8.31 -3.72 -15.58
CA LYS A 316 -9.31 -2.89 -14.88
C LYS A 316 -9.21 -3.05 -13.37
N VAL A 317 -8.92 -4.27 -12.91
CA VAL A 317 -8.74 -4.56 -11.48
C VAL A 317 -7.41 -4.00 -10.98
N LEU A 318 -6.36 -4.05 -11.81
CA LEU A 318 -5.09 -3.43 -11.46
C LEU A 318 -5.23 -1.91 -11.31
N LEU A 319 -6.00 -1.25 -12.19
CA LEU A 319 -6.31 0.18 -12.06
C LEU A 319 -7.12 0.49 -10.79
N PHE A 320 -8.03 -0.39 -10.39
CA PHE A 320 -8.73 -0.28 -9.12
C PHE A 320 -7.79 -0.43 -7.91
N GLN A 321 -6.96 -1.48 -7.89
CA GLN A 321 -5.99 -1.75 -6.82
C GLN A 321 -4.95 -0.63 -6.67
N THR A 322 -4.63 0.07 -7.76
CA THR A 322 -3.71 1.21 -7.76
C THR A 322 -4.39 2.56 -7.52
N GLY A 323 -5.70 2.57 -7.27
CA GLY A 323 -6.46 3.77 -6.93
C GLY A 323 -6.78 4.70 -8.12
N TYR A 324 -6.56 4.26 -9.36
CA TYR A 324 -6.99 5.02 -10.56
C TYR A 324 -8.47 4.84 -10.87
N LEU A 325 -9.04 3.70 -10.48
CA LEU A 325 -10.46 3.43 -10.53
C LEU A 325 -10.99 3.18 -9.13
N THR A 326 -12.30 3.37 -8.99
CA THR A 326 -13.01 3.20 -7.72
C THR A 326 -14.37 2.55 -7.95
N LEU A 327 -15.02 2.03 -6.91
CA LEU A 327 -16.35 1.42 -7.06
C LEU A 327 -17.36 2.49 -7.48
N ALA A 328 -18.24 2.13 -8.41
CA ALA A 328 -19.30 3.00 -8.93
C ALA A 328 -20.70 2.62 -8.42
N SER A 329 -20.82 1.45 -7.81
CA SER A 329 -22.04 0.94 -7.19
C SER A 329 -21.68 -0.18 -6.21
N PRO A 330 -22.61 -0.62 -5.33
CA PRO A 330 -22.41 -1.81 -4.52
C PRO A 330 -22.05 -3.02 -5.39
N ILE A 331 -21.20 -3.91 -4.87
CA ILE A 331 -20.82 -5.15 -5.55
C ILE A 331 -22.04 -6.08 -5.60
N ARG A 332 -22.38 -6.57 -6.80
CA ARG A 332 -23.49 -7.52 -7.01
C ARG A 332 -22.96 -8.92 -7.28
N GLU A 333 -23.84 -9.92 -7.31
CA GLU A 333 -23.45 -11.34 -7.43
C GLU A 333 -22.60 -11.65 -8.67
N ASP A 334 -22.85 -10.99 -9.80
CA ASP A 334 -22.19 -11.27 -11.08
C ASP A 334 -21.22 -10.16 -11.54
N VAL A 335 -21.36 -8.95 -11.02
CA VAL A 335 -20.72 -7.77 -11.60
C VAL A 335 -20.14 -6.80 -10.56
N VAL A 336 -18.99 -6.23 -10.91
CA VAL A 336 -18.41 -5.04 -10.29
C VAL A 336 -18.40 -3.91 -11.32
N MET A 337 -18.88 -2.73 -10.89
CA MET A 337 -18.89 -1.52 -11.70
C MET A 337 -17.83 -0.56 -11.15
N LEU A 338 -16.94 -0.10 -12.04
CA LEU A 338 -15.85 0.81 -11.71
C LEU A 338 -16.04 2.15 -12.41
N LYS A 339 -15.56 3.23 -11.80
CA LYS A 339 -15.56 4.59 -12.37
C LYS A 339 -14.25 5.31 -12.05
N LEU A 340 -14.07 6.48 -12.65
CA LEU A 340 -13.06 7.43 -12.23
C LEU A 340 -13.52 8.14 -10.93
N PRO A 341 -12.60 8.46 -10.01
CA PRO A 341 -12.92 9.30 -8.85
C PRO A 341 -13.13 10.77 -9.26
N ASN A 342 -13.48 11.62 -8.29
CA ASN A 342 -13.67 13.08 -8.42
C ASN A 342 -14.92 13.50 -9.23
N GLU A 343 -16.07 12.87 -8.94
CA GLU A 343 -17.37 13.19 -9.55
C GLU A 343 -18.26 14.05 -8.66
#